data_AF-X1M0E6-F1
#
_entry.id   AF-X1M0E6-F1
#
_cell.length_a   1.000
_cell.length_b   1.000
_cell.length_c   1.000
_cell.angle_alpha   90.00
_cell.angle_beta   90.00
_cell.angle_gamma   90.00
#
_symmetry.space_group_name_H-M   'P 1'
#
loop_
_entity.id
_entity.type
_entity.pdbx_description
1 polymer ?
#
loop_
_entity_poly.entity_id
_entity_poly.type
_entity_poly.pdbx_seq_one_letter_code
_entity_poly.pdbx_strand_id
1 'polypeptide(L)'
;LDKLYRKYDLKNVIDLGCGTGTFLIKLFEKGYQCYGVDRNEETIQVAKNIAKSMNYKIGYDIGDMQNIELEKVFGGFFCIC
;
A
#
# COMPACT_ATOMS: atom_id res chain seq x y z
N LEU A 1 -12.15 7.28 7.69
CA LEU A 1 -10.69 7.16 7.44
C LEU A 1 -10.06 8.52 7.18
N ASP A 2 -10.49 9.30 6.18
CA ASP A 2 -9.93 10.64 5.89
C ASP A 2 -9.85 11.59 7.11
N LYS A 3 -10.85 11.60 8.00
CA LYS A 3 -10.80 12.37 9.26
C LYS A 3 -9.70 11.90 10.21
N LEU A 4 -9.48 10.60 10.33
CA LEU A 4 -8.39 10.03 11.13
C LEU A 4 -7.03 10.37 10.51
N TYR A 5 -6.91 10.24 9.19
CA TYR A 5 -5.67 10.48 8.48
C TYR A 5 -5.22 11.94 8.56
N ARG A 6 -6.16 12.88 8.42
CA ARG A 6 -5.89 14.31 8.63
C ARG A 6 -5.58 14.65 10.08
N LYS A 7 -6.25 13.99 11.04
CA LYS A 7 -6.00 14.20 12.47
C LYS A 7 -4.57 13.83 12.87
N TYR A 8 -4.00 12.79 12.25
CA TYR A 8 -2.67 12.27 12.57
C TYR A 8 -1.60 12.64 11.53
N ASP A 9 -1.89 13.55 10.59
CA ASP A 9 -1.00 13.96 9.49
C ASP A 9 -0.31 12.78 8.78
N LEU A 10 -1.09 11.73 8.47
CA LEU A 10 -0.56 10.55 7.79
C LEU A 10 -0.20 10.89 6.35
N LYS A 11 1.10 10.91 6.01
CA LYS A 11 1.58 11.18 4.65
C LYS A 11 1.87 9.91 3.87
N ASN A 12 2.38 8.89 4.57
CA ASN A 12 2.75 7.60 4.01
C ASN A 12 2.07 6.45 4.75
N VAL A 13 1.62 5.47 3.98
CA VAL A 13 0.85 4.34 4.48
C VAL A 13 1.34 3.04 3.87
N ILE A 14 1.26 1.97 4.65
CA ILE A 14 1.53 0.61 4.20
C ILE A 14 0.29 -0.26 4.40
N ASP A 15 0.02 -1.16 3.45
CA ASP A 15 -0.98 -2.21 3.57
C ASP A 15 -0.29 -3.58 3.47
N LEU A 16 -0.42 -4.40 4.51
CA LEU A 16 0.12 -5.76 4.56
C LEU A 16 -0.97 -6.76 4.17
N GLY A 17 -0.68 -7.58 3.16
CA GLY A 17 -1.69 -8.38 2.45
C GLY A 17 -2.46 -7.54 1.45
N CYS A 18 -1.80 -6.64 0.72
CA CYS A 18 -2.47 -5.63 -0.12
C CYS A 18 -3.20 -6.19 -1.35
N GLY A 19 -3.00 -7.47 -1.67
CA GLY A 19 -3.53 -8.09 -2.87
C GLY A 19 -3.18 -7.28 -4.13
N THR A 20 -4.17 -7.07 -5.00
CA THR A 20 -4.00 -6.29 -6.24
C THR A 20 -3.90 -4.77 -6.02
N GLY A 21 -3.87 -4.30 -4.77
CA GLY A 21 -3.65 -2.90 -4.41
C GLY A 21 -4.89 -2.01 -4.55
N THR A 22 -6.10 -2.57 -4.65
CA THR A 22 -7.35 -1.80 -4.82
C THR A 22 -7.54 -0.73 -3.72
N PHE A 23 -7.21 -1.07 -2.48
CA PHE A 23 -7.29 -0.13 -1.37
C PHE A 23 -6.23 0.97 -1.46
N LEU A 24 -4.99 0.60 -1.78
CA LEU A 24 -3.88 1.54 -1.96
C LEU A 24 -4.12 2.51 -3.12
N ILE A 25 -4.76 2.07 -4.21
CA ILE A 25 -5.18 2.95 -5.32
C ILE A 25 -6.11 4.04 -4.82
N LYS A 26 -7.15 3.69 -4.05
CA LYS A 26 -8.09 4.68 -3.48
C LYS A 26 -7.41 5.65 -2.53
N LEU A 27 -6.40 5.20 -1.77
CA LEU A 27 -5.61 6.07 -0.91
C LEU A 27 -4.68 6.97 -1.72
N PHE A 28 -4.05 6.44 -2.76
CA PHE A 28 -3.18 7.22 -3.64
C PHE A 28 -3.94 8.36 -4.31
N GLU A 29 -5.16 8.10 -4.81
CA GLU A 29 -6.06 9.12 -5.38
C GLU A 29 -6.44 10.22 -4.38
N LYS A 30 -6.40 9.92 -3.08
CA LYS A 30 -6.64 10.89 -1.99
C LYS A 30 -5.39 11.65 -1.57
N GLY A 31 -4.24 11.41 -2.20
CA GLY A 31 -2.98 12.12 -1.98
C GLY A 31 -2.03 11.45 -1.00
N TYR A 32 -2.26 10.18 -0.61
CA TYR A 32 -1.35 9.45 0.28
C TYR A 32 -0.22 8.79 -0.51
N GLN A 33 0.99 8.78 0.05
CA GLN A 33 2.08 7.93 -0.43
C GLN A 33 1.82 6.50 0.02
N CYS A 34 1.69 5.58 -0.94
CA CYS A 34 1.18 4.26 -0.68
C CYS A 34 2.25 3.18 -0.91
N TYR A 35 2.27 2.19 -0.03
CA TYR A 35 3.11 1.01 -0.12
C TYR A 35 2.28 -0.25 0.14
N GLY A 36 2.49 -1.30 -0.63
CA GLY A 36 1.82 -2.58 -0.46
C GLY A 36 2.81 -3.71 -0.33
N VAL A 37 2.52 -4.66 0.55
CA VAL A 37 3.25 -5.92 0.64
C VAL A 37 2.26 -7.06 0.61
N ASP A 38 2.56 -8.07 -0.19
CA ASP A 38 1.79 -9.32 -0.25
C ASP A 38 2.74 -10.48 -0.50
N ARG A 39 2.41 -11.67 0.02
CA ARG A 39 3.24 -12.87 -0.15
C ARG A 39 3.13 -13.47 -1.54
N ASN A 40 2.06 -13.16 -2.28
CA ASN A 40 1.79 -13.74 -3.59
C ASN A 40 2.43 -12.89 -4.70
N GLU A 41 3.47 -13.43 -5.35
CA GLU A 41 4.21 -12.77 -6.43
C GLU A 41 3.33 -12.39 -7.62
N GLU A 42 2.46 -13.29 -8.08
CA GLU A 42 1.56 -13.03 -9.21
C GLU A 42 0.63 -11.85 -8.92
N THR A 43 0.12 -11.78 -7.69
CA THR A 43 -0.78 -10.72 -7.23
C THR A 43 -0.06 -9.37 -7.17
N ILE A 44 1.18 -9.34 -6.67
CA ILE A 44 2.02 -8.14 -6.70
C ILE A 44 2.32 -7.69 -8.14
N GLN A 45 2.55 -8.63 -9.06
CA GLN A 45 2.77 -8.29 -10.46
C GLN A 45 1.51 -7.67 -11.09
N VAL A 46 0.33 -8.18 -10.76
CA VAL A 46 -0.95 -7.57 -11.16
C VAL A 46 -1.11 -6.17 -10.56
N ALA A 47 -0.82 -5.99 -9.26
CA ALA A 47 -0.90 -4.69 -8.60
C ALA A 47 0.01 -3.64 -9.26
N LYS A 48 1.26 -4.02 -9.56
CA LYS A 48 2.25 -3.19 -10.27
C LYS A 48 1.75 -2.81 -11.66
N ASN A 49 1.17 -3.76 -12.40
CA ASN A 49 0.63 -3.51 -13.74
C ASN A 49 -0.55 -2.54 -13.72
N ILE A 50 -1.47 -2.69 -12.75
CA ILE A 50 -2.61 -1.78 -12.56
C ILE A 50 -2.12 -0.37 -12.21
N ALA A 51 -1.22 -0.24 -11.23
CA ALA A 51 -0.67 1.06 -10.87
C ALA A 51 0.06 1.72 -12.06
N LYS A 52 0.82 0.95 -12.83
CA LYS A 52 1.51 1.43 -14.03
C LYS A 52 0.54 1.89 -15.12
N SER A 53 -0.55 1.16 -15.37
CA SER A 53 -1.54 1.54 -16.40
C SER A 53 -2.29 2.83 -16.04
N MET A 54 -2.43 3.12 -14.75
CA MET A 54 -2.99 4.37 -14.22
C MET A 54 -1.95 5.50 -14.07
N ASN A 55 -0.68 5.24 -14.39
CA ASN A 55 0.45 6.14 -14.15
C ASN A 55 0.62 6.55 -12.66
N TYR A 56 0.29 5.63 -11.75
CA TYR A 56 0.37 5.84 -10.31
C TYR A 56 1.71 5.36 -9.75
N LYS A 57 2.23 6.12 -8.79
CA LYS A 57 3.51 5.85 -8.12
C LYS A 57 3.29 5.17 -6.77
N ILE A 58 2.74 3.97 -6.81
CA ILE A 58 2.52 3.14 -5.62
C ILE A 58 3.64 2.10 -5.54
N GLY A 59 4.27 1.97 -4.36
CA GLY A 59 5.30 0.96 -4.12
C GLY A 59 4.69 -0.40 -3.79
N TYR A 60 5.28 -1.48 -4.29
CA TYR A 60 4.83 -2.84 -4.03
C TYR A 60 6.02 -3.79 -3.91
N ASP A 61 6.03 -4.58 -2.84
CA ASP A 61 7.01 -5.64 -2.61
C ASP A 61 6.36 -6.98 -2.30
N ILE A 62 7.10 -8.04 -2.56
CA ILE A 62 6.74 -9.39 -2.15
C ILE A 62 7.28 -9.59 -0.74
N GLY A 63 6.44 -10.05 0.18
CA GLY A 63 6.86 -10.29 1.55
C GLY A 63 5.80 -10.98 2.40
N ASP A 64 6.26 -11.64 3.46
CA ASP A 64 5.40 -12.26 4.45
C ASP A 64 5.20 -11.31 5.64
N MET A 65 3.96 -10.94 5.92
CA MET A 65 3.62 -10.08 7.06
C MET A 65 4.01 -10.68 8.42
N GLN A 66 4.20 -12.01 8.51
CA GLN A 66 4.64 -12.69 9.73
C GLN A 66 6.13 -12.48 10.01
N ASN A 67 6.93 -12.15 8.98
CA ASN A 67 8.37 -11.96 9.08
C ASN A 67 8.82 -10.82 8.16
N ILE A 68 8.27 -9.63 8.38
CA ILE A 68 8.53 -8.47 7.54
C ILE A 68 9.60 -7.56 8.14
N GLU A 69 10.62 -7.23 7.35
CA GLU A 69 11.61 -6.22 7.68
C GLU A 69 11.26 -4.93 6.91
N LEU A 70 10.83 -3.91 7.63
CA LEU A 70 10.49 -2.61 7.05
C LEU A 70 11.66 -1.65 7.21
N GLU A 71 12.34 -1.34 6.11
CA GLU A 71 13.41 -0.34 6.07
C GLU A 71 12.89 1.11 6.11
N LYS A 72 11.56 1.30 6.03
CA LYS A 72 10.89 2.60 5.98
C LYS A 72 9.91 2.75 7.13
N VAL A 73 9.83 3.96 7.68
CA VAL A 73 8.83 4.34 8.68
C VAL A 73 7.56 4.78 7.98
N PHE A 74 6.42 4.20 8.34
CA PHE A 74 5.09 4.56 7.84
C PHE A 74 4.26 5.23 8.92
N GLY A 75 3.50 6.26 8.57
CA GLY A 75 2.57 6.92 9.49
C GLY A 75 1.33 6.08 9.77
N GLY A 76 0.90 5.27 8.80
CA GLY A 76 -0.28 4.41 8.92
C GLY A 76 -0.03 2.99 8.46
N PHE A 77 -0.60 2.04 9.18
CA PHE A 77 -0.58 0.62 8.87
C PHE A 77 -2.01 0.14 8.62
N PHE A 78 -2.20 -0.61 7.54
CA PHE A 78 -3.44 -1.29 7.20
C PHE A 78 -3.17 -2.77 6.94
N CYS A 79 -4.21 -3.56 7.18
CA CYS A 79 -4.26 -4.97 6.82
C CYS A 79 -5.74 -5.23 6.48
N ILE A 80 -6.12 -4.91 5.25
CA ILE A 80 -7.52 -4.91 4.81
C ILE A 80 -7.64 -5.75 3.54
N CYS A 81 -8.63 -6.66 3.51
CA CYS A 81 -8.99 -7.47 2.34
C CYS A 81 -10.04 -6.77 1.47
#